data_AF-A0A2P2BUA1-F1
#
_entry.id   AF-A0A2P2BUA1-F1
#
_cell.length_a   1.000
_cell.length_b   1.000
_cell.length_c   1.000
_cell.angle_alpha   90.00
_cell.angle_beta   90.00
_cell.angle_gamma   90.00
#
_symmetry.space_group_name_H-M   'P 1'
#
loop_
_entity.id
_entity.type
_entity.pdbx_description
1 polymer ?
#
loop_
_entity_poly.entity_id
_entity_poly.type
_entity_poly.pdbx_seq_one_letter_code
_entity_poly.pdbx_strand_id
1 'polypeptide(L)'
;MSSYVKEISDRLDFIEFKQNILLLKQPQHKASIFYDLTLDDFLKIKSLTAKVSDIMTRGEKYTIYDFEKELFVIWPPIKSYPSSSTLVAKALMDTQYFDQLFMHDN
;
A
#
# COMPACT_ATOMS: atom_id res chain seq x y z
N MET A 1 21.53 9.81 -6.50
CA MET A 1 21.78 8.88 -5.38
C MET A 1 22.52 7.67 -5.92
N SER A 2 23.49 7.10 -5.21
CA SER A 2 24.15 5.85 -5.65
C SER A 2 23.14 4.70 -5.72
N SER A 3 23.25 3.80 -6.69
CA SER A 3 22.35 2.64 -6.86
C SER A 3 22.31 1.76 -5.60
N TYR A 4 23.47 1.60 -4.95
CA TYR A 4 23.60 0.85 -3.70
C TYR A 4 22.82 1.49 -2.53
N VAL A 5 22.86 2.82 -2.43
CA VAL A 5 22.12 3.55 -1.38
C VAL A 5 20.62 3.41 -1.61
N LYS A 6 20.18 3.48 -2.88
CA LYS A 6 18.77 3.27 -3.24
C LYS A 6 18.30 1.86 -2.85
N GLU A 7 19.08 0.83 -3.15
CA GLU A 7 18.72 -0.55 -2.79
C GLU A 7 18.59 -0.74 -1.28
N ILE A 8 19.49 -0.14 -0.49
CA ILE A 8 19.38 -0.17 0.97
C ILE A 8 18.11 0.52 1.44
N SER A 9 17.81 1.72 0.94
CA SER A 9 16.58 2.44 1.29
C SER A 9 15.34 1.63 0.93
N ASP A 10 15.28 1.05 -0.26
CA ASP A 10 14.16 0.22 -0.72
C ASP A 10 13.92 -0.98 0.21
N ARG A 11 15.00 -1.60 0.72
CA ARG A 11 14.91 -2.70 1.70
C ARG A 11 14.47 -2.22 3.08
N LEU A 12 14.91 -1.05 3.53
CA LEU A 12 14.50 -0.47 4.81
C LEU A 12 13.00 -0.14 4.80
N ASP A 13 12.53 0.54 3.75
CA ASP A 13 11.12 0.88 3.58
C ASP A 13 10.24 -0.37 3.55
N PHE A 14 10.74 -1.45 2.94
CA PHE A 14 10.03 -2.72 2.92
C PHE A 14 9.89 -3.36 4.31
N ILE A 15 10.94 -3.28 5.13
CA ILE A 15 10.90 -3.76 6.52
C ILE A 15 9.93 -2.92 7.34
N GLU A 16 10.00 -1.59 7.23
CA GLU A 16 9.10 -0.66 7.90
C GLU A 16 7.64 -0.92 7.52
N PHE A 17 7.36 -1.12 6.24
CA PHE A 17 6.04 -1.51 5.76
C PHE A 17 5.55 -2.79 6.44
N LYS A 18 6.35 -3.86 6.46
CA LYS A 18 5.96 -5.11 7.14
C LYS A 18 5.67 -4.90 8.63
N GLN A 19 6.43 -4.05 9.31
CA GLN A 19 6.18 -3.71 10.71
C GLN A 19 4.87 -2.93 10.89
N ASN A 20 4.62 -1.92 10.06
CA ASN A 20 3.39 -1.14 10.09
C ASN A 20 2.15 -2.01 9.86
N ILE A 21 2.21 -2.94 8.91
CA ILE A 21 1.14 -3.93 8.68
C ILE A 21 0.88 -4.78 9.94
N LEU A 22 1.94 -5.22 10.63
CA LEU A 22 1.79 -6.01 11.86
C LEU A 22 1.16 -5.22 13.02
N LEU A 23 1.39 -3.92 13.07
CA LEU A 23 0.82 -3.02 14.08
C LEU A 23 -0.62 -2.61 13.75
N LEU A 24 -0.93 -2.44 12.47
CA LEU A 24 -2.24 -1.96 12.00
C LEU A 24 -3.26 -3.07 11.78
N LYS A 25 -2.83 -4.33 11.64
CA LYS A 25 -3.75 -5.46 11.46
C LYS A 25 -4.70 -5.60 12.65
N GLN A 26 -5.95 -5.98 12.38
CA GLN A 26 -6.88 -6.29 13.47
C GLN A 26 -6.45 -7.60 14.18
N PRO A 27 -6.69 -7.73 15.50
CA PRO A 27 -6.28 -8.90 16.28
C PRO A 27 -6.77 -10.25 15.75
N GLN A 28 -7.91 -10.24 15.06
CA GLN A 28 -8.58 -11.46 14.55
C GLN A 28 -8.03 -11.94 13.20
N HIS A 29 -7.22 -11.12 12.49
CA HIS A 29 -6.72 -11.46 11.17
C HIS A 29 -5.27 -11.91 11.20
N LYS A 30 -5.01 -13.09 10.63
CA LYS A 30 -3.64 -13.53 10.33
C LYS A 30 -3.13 -12.72 9.13
N ALA A 31 -2.21 -11.80 9.37
CA ALA A 31 -1.46 -11.08 8.31
C ALA A 31 -0.45 -11.99 7.57
N SER A 32 -0.69 -13.31 7.55
CA SER A 32 0.19 -14.30 6.94
C SER A 32 0.38 -14.07 5.44
N ILE A 33 -0.59 -13.47 4.76
CA ILE A 33 -0.43 -13.11 3.34
C ILE A 33 0.76 -12.16 3.11
N PHE A 34 1.04 -11.24 4.05
CA PHE A 34 2.15 -10.29 3.94
C PHE A 34 3.52 -10.92 4.21
N TYR A 35 3.55 -12.15 4.72
CA TYR A 35 4.79 -12.90 4.86
C TYR A 35 5.40 -13.17 3.48
N ASP A 36 4.57 -13.63 2.53
CA ASP A 36 4.95 -14.00 1.17
C ASP A 36 5.12 -12.79 0.24
N LEU A 37 4.84 -11.57 0.72
CA LEU A 37 5.11 -10.36 -0.05
C LEU A 37 6.61 -10.26 -0.32
N THR A 38 6.95 -10.05 -1.59
CA THR A 38 8.33 -9.85 -2.06
C THR A 38 8.70 -8.36 -2.09
N LEU A 39 10.00 -8.07 -2.13
CA LEU A 39 10.48 -6.69 -2.28
C LEU A 39 10.03 -6.09 -3.61
N ASP A 40 10.03 -6.87 -4.70
CA ASP A 40 9.64 -6.39 -6.03
C ASP A 40 8.15 -6.00 -6.07
N ASP A 41 7.28 -6.84 -5.53
CA ASP A 41 5.85 -6.53 -5.43
C ASP A 41 5.61 -5.32 -4.53
N PHE A 42 6.32 -5.23 -3.40
CA PHE A 42 6.27 -4.05 -2.54
C PHE A 42 6.66 -2.77 -3.28
N LEU A 43 7.73 -2.79 -4.08
CA LEU A 43 8.17 -1.61 -4.83
C LEU A 43 7.13 -1.19 -5.87
N LYS A 44 6.44 -2.14 -6.51
CA LYS A 44 5.31 -1.85 -7.40
C LYS A 44 4.14 -1.24 -6.63
N ILE A 45 3.79 -1.78 -5.47
CA ILE A 45 2.72 -1.25 -4.60
C ILE A 45 3.07 0.18 -4.14
N LYS A 46 4.30 0.42 -3.70
CA LYS A 46 4.80 1.75 -3.31
C LYS A 46 4.75 2.74 -4.47
N SER A 47 5.10 2.29 -5.68
CA SER A 47 4.98 3.13 -6.88
C SER A 47 3.52 3.44 -7.21
N LEU A 48 2.61 2.47 -7.02
CA LEU A 48 1.17 2.68 -7.18
C LEU A 48 0.66 3.73 -6.18
N THR A 49 0.97 3.59 -4.89
CA THR A 49 0.49 4.55 -3.88
C THR A 49 1.01 5.96 -4.14
N ALA A 50 2.28 6.11 -4.54
CA ALA A 50 2.85 7.40 -4.94
C ALA A 50 2.14 8.00 -6.17
N LYS A 51 1.82 7.18 -7.18
CA LYS A 51 1.05 7.60 -8.36
C LYS A 51 -0.35 8.10 -7.96
N VAL A 52 -1.02 7.38 -7.07
CA VAL A 52 -2.36 7.79 -6.60
C VAL A 52 -2.30 9.13 -5.85
N SER A 53 -1.32 9.32 -4.97
CA SER A 53 -1.13 10.60 -4.29
C SER A 53 -0.87 11.76 -5.27
N ASP A 54 -0.12 11.54 -6.35
CA ASP A 54 0.10 12.55 -7.40
C ASP A 54 -1.20 12.89 -8.16
N ILE A 55 -1.99 11.88 -8.54
CA ILE A 55 -3.30 12.06 -9.19
C ILE A 55 -4.23 12.89 -8.28
N MET A 56 -4.31 12.54 -7.00
CA MET A 56 -5.14 13.27 -6.03
C MET A 56 -4.66 14.70 -5.82
N THR A 57 -3.34 14.93 -5.80
CA THR A 57 -2.76 16.28 -5.68
C THR A 57 -3.15 17.18 -6.85
N ARG A 58 -3.33 16.60 -8.04
CA ARG A 58 -3.80 17.31 -9.25
C ARG A 58 -5.31 17.58 -9.25
N GLY A 59 -6.04 17.10 -8.24
CA GLY A 59 -7.50 17.22 -8.14
C GLY A 59 -8.24 16.26 -9.06
N GLU A 60 -7.56 15.25 -9.61
CA GLU A 60 -8.20 14.21 -10.41
C GLU A 60 -8.92 13.20 -9.51
N LYS A 61 -10.08 12.73 -9.96
CA LYS A 61 -10.87 11.76 -9.20
C LYS A 61 -10.24 10.37 -9.32
N TYR A 62 -9.90 9.78 -8.18
CA TYR A 62 -9.41 8.41 -8.09
C TYR A 62 -10.19 7.68 -7.00
N THR A 63 -10.78 6.52 -7.31
CA THR A 63 -11.66 5.81 -6.37
C THR A 63 -10.95 4.63 -5.70
N ILE A 64 -11.50 4.17 -4.57
CA ILE A 64 -11.03 2.94 -3.90
C ILE A 64 -11.10 1.75 -4.86
N TYR A 65 -12.15 1.68 -5.69
CA TYR A 65 -12.30 0.61 -6.66
C TYR A 65 -11.15 0.58 -7.68
N ASP A 66 -10.72 1.76 -8.17
CA ASP A 66 -9.57 1.87 -9.07
C ASP A 66 -8.27 1.47 -8.36
N PHE A 67 -8.11 1.88 -7.09
CA PHE A 67 -6.98 1.49 -6.25
C PHE A 67 -6.91 -0.03 -6.07
N GLU A 68 -8.01 -0.65 -5.67
CA GLU A 68 -8.11 -2.09 -5.44
C GLU A 68 -7.81 -2.86 -6.71
N LYS A 69 -8.40 -2.45 -7.84
CA LYS A 69 -8.17 -3.08 -9.13
C LYS A 69 -6.69 -3.09 -9.52
N GLU A 70 -5.99 -1.96 -9.40
CA GLU A 70 -4.56 -1.88 -9.68
C GLU A 70 -3.73 -2.69 -8.68
N LEU A 71 -4.02 -2.57 -7.37
CA LEU A 71 -3.34 -3.30 -6.30
C LEU A 71 -3.44 -4.82 -6.47
N PHE A 72 -4.61 -5.30 -6.87
CA PHE A 72 -4.93 -6.70 -7.09
C PHE A 72 -4.28 -7.30 -8.34
N VAL A 73 -3.91 -6.46 -9.31
CA VAL A 73 -3.12 -6.87 -10.47
C VAL A 73 -1.65 -7.01 -10.07
N ILE A 74 -1.14 -6.07 -9.26
CA ILE A 74 0.24 -6.09 -8.78
C ILE A 74 0.47 -7.27 -7.85
N TRP A 75 -0.42 -7.47 -6.88
CA TRP A 75 -0.26 -8.50 -5.87
C TRP A 75 -1.58 -9.26 -5.62
N PRO A 76 -1.92 -10.23 -6.49
CA PRO A 76 -3.18 -10.98 -6.40
C PRO A 76 -3.48 -11.67 -5.07
N PRO A 77 -2.50 -12.23 -4.31
CA PRO A 77 -2.76 -12.86 -3.02
C PRO A 77 -3.46 -11.95 -2.01
N ILE A 78 -3.31 -10.63 -2.15
CA ILE A 78 -3.89 -9.68 -1.22
C ILE A 78 -5.42 -9.72 -1.17
N LYS A 79 -6.07 -10.18 -2.25
CA LYS A 79 -7.54 -10.32 -2.37
C LYS A 79 -8.15 -11.21 -1.29
N SER A 80 -7.41 -12.16 -0.75
CA SER A 80 -7.93 -13.08 0.27
C SER A 80 -7.96 -12.45 1.67
N TYR A 81 -7.45 -11.24 1.84
CA TYR A 81 -7.40 -10.56 3.13
C TYR A 81 -8.42 -9.41 3.17
N PRO A 82 -9.44 -9.49 4.04
CA PRO A 82 -10.42 -8.41 4.19
C PRO A 82 -9.76 -7.07 4.54
N SER A 83 -10.23 -5.99 3.93
CA SER A 83 -9.73 -4.62 4.17
C SER A 83 -8.23 -4.45 3.90
N SER A 84 -7.66 -5.29 3.03
CA SER A 84 -6.24 -5.22 2.70
C SER A 84 -5.85 -3.91 2.00
N SER A 85 -6.73 -3.39 1.15
CA SER A 85 -6.56 -2.14 0.42
C SER A 85 -6.46 -0.96 1.38
N THR A 86 -7.38 -0.87 2.34
CA THR A 86 -7.34 0.12 3.43
C THR A 86 -6.05 0.00 4.24
N LEU A 87 -5.61 -1.23 4.54
CA LEU A 87 -4.41 -1.46 5.33
C LEU A 87 -3.13 -1.01 4.58
N VAL A 88 -3.03 -1.33 3.30
CA VAL A 88 -1.92 -0.90 2.43
C VAL A 88 -1.90 0.62 2.27
N ALA A 89 -3.05 1.22 1.98
CA ALA A 89 -3.18 2.66 1.84
C ALA A 89 -2.78 3.36 3.13
N LYS A 90 -3.28 2.91 4.29
CA LYS A 90 -2.94 3.49 5.60
C LYS A 90 -1.45 3.36 5.95
N ALA A 91 -0.79 2.30 5.49
CA ALA A 91 0.63 2.07 5.78
C ALA A 91 1.57 2.87 4.86
N LEU A 92 1.11 3.33 3.69
CA LEU A 92 1.95 3.89 2.64
C LEU A 92 1.55 5.27 2.12
N MET A 93 0.32 5.71 2.38
CA MET A 93 -0.17 7.02 1.97
C MET A 93 -0.16 7.98 3.15
N ASP A 94 0.05 9.26 2.87
CA ASP A 94 -0.17 10.31 3.87
C ASP A 94 -1.65 10.37 4.26
N THR A 95 -1.92 10.73 5.52
CA THR A 95 -3.26 10.78 6.10
C THR A 95 -4.25 11.58 5.25
N GLN A 96 -3.82 12.69 4.65
CA GLN A 96 -4.68 13.51 3.79
C GLN A 96 -5.22 12.76 2.56
N TYR A 97 -4.37 11.96 1.89
CA TYR A 97 -4.75 11.24 0.67
C TYR A 97 -5.51 9.97 1.01
N PHE A 98 -5.13 9.32 2.12
CA PHE A 98 -5.91 8.23 2.68
C PHE A 98 -7.34 8.68 2.99
N ASP A 99 -7.51 9.78 3.72
CA ASP A 99 -8.83 10.29 4.08
C ASP A 99 -9.63 10.65 2.83
N GLN A 100 -9.02 11.30 1.83
CA GLN A 100 -9.66 11.60 0.55
C GLN A 100 -10.08 10.34 -0.23
N LEU A 101 -9.24 9.29 -0.23
CA LEU A 101 -9.54 8.04 -0.91
C LEU A 101 -10.74 7.33 -0.26
N PHE A 102 -10.78 7.30 1.07
CA PHE A 102 -11.80 6.59 1.85
C PHE A 102 -12.95 7.47 2.36
N MET A 103 -13.01 8.74 1.94
CA MET A 103 -14.01 9.73 2.37
C MET A 103 -15.45 9.35 2.01
N HIS A 104 -15.64 8.52 0.98
CA HIS A 104 -16.94 8.09 0.47
C HIS A 104 -17.28 6.63 0.80
N ASP A 105 -16.50 5.96 1.65
CA ASP A 105 -16.69 4.56 2.02
C ASP A 105 -17.62 4.37 3.25
N ASN A 106 -18.45 5.39 3.53
CA ASN A 106 -19.49 5.41 4.59
C ASN A 106 -20.89 5.20 4.02
#